data_AF-A0A0D0D6I1-F1
#
_entry.id   AF-A0A0D0D6I1-F1
#
_cell.length_a   1.000
_cell.length_b   1.000
_cell.length_c   1.000
_cell.angle_alpha   90.00
_cell.angle_beta   90.00
_cell.angle_gamma   90.00
#
_symmetry.space_group_name_H-M   'P 1'
#
loop_
_entity.id
_entity.type
_entity.pdbx_description
1 polymer ?
#
loop_
_entity_poly.entity_id
_entity_poly.type
_entity_poly.pdbx_seq_one_letter_code
_entity_poly.pdbx_strand_id
1 'polypeptide(L)' 'LKKTYNATKTYQNQSGVHWDNNHGTNIMGDAAKIVWDAYISEKGNEALKPFCNRGWEYYEKIQKIFPSG' A
#
# COMPACT_ATOMS: atom_id res chain seq x y z
N LEU A 1 5.99 -11.46 -1.11
CA LEU A 1 6.82 -10.44 -0.41
C LEU A 1 7.33 -9.36 -1.38
N LYS A 2 8.22 -9.66 -2.35
CA LYS A 2 8.74 -8.65 -3.31
C LYS A 2 7.65 -7.91 -4.10
N LYS A 3 6.65 -8.63 -4.64
CA LYS A 3 5.50 -8.02 -5.36
C LYS A 3 4.76 -7.00 -4.49
N THR A 4 4.40 -7.39 -3.27
CA THR A 4 3.71 -6.52 -2.30
C THR A 4 4.56 -5.32 -1.88
N TYR A 5 5.86 -5.52 -1.67
CA TYR A 5 6.81 -4.45 -1.36
C TYR A 5 6.88 -3.43 -2.49
N ASN A 6 7.04 -3.89 -3.73
CA ASN A 6 7.08 -3.02 -4.91
C ASN A 6 5.75 -2.27 -5.08
N ALA A 7 4.61 -2.94 -4.93
CA ALA A 7 3.30 -2.27 -4.99
C ALA A 7 3.16 -1.20 -3.89
N THR A 8 3.63 -1.48 -2.68
CA THR A 8 3.60 -0.52 -1.56
C THR A 8 4.50 0.68 -1.82
N LYS A 9 5.71 0.46 -2.37
CA LYS A 9 6.62 1.55 -2.78
C LYS A 9 6.02 2.39 -3.90
N THR A 10 5.43 1.75 -4.93
CA THR A 10 4.74 2.46 -6.02
C THR A 10 3.60 3.31 -5.49
N TYR A 11 2.80 2.78 -4.56
CA TYR A 11 1.73 3.53 -3.92
C TYR A 11 2.27 4.74 -3.16
N GLN A 12 3.25 4.55 -2.27
CA GLN A 12 3.88 5.62 -1.48
C GLN A 12 4.49 6.75 -2.31
N ASN A 13 4.90 6.47 -3.56
CA ASN A 13 5.46 7.48 -4.47
C ASN A 13 4.39 8.35 -5.14
N GLN A 14 3.10 8.08 -4.94
CA GLN A 14 2.02 8.91 -5.47
C GLN A 14 1.83 10.18 -4.62
N SER A 15 1.41 11.26 -5.26
CA SER A 15 1.06 12.48 -4.53
C SER A 15 -0.29 12.33 -3.83
N GLY A 16 -0.40 12.86 -2.61
CA GLY A 16 -1.66 12.94 -1.87
C GLY A 16 -2.15 11.62 -1.24
N VAL A 17 -1.33 10.56 -1.26
CA VAL A 17 -1.64 9.32 -0.55
C VAL A 17 -1.02 9.29 0.84
N HIS A 18 -1.64 8.56 1.75
CA HIS A 18 -1.09 8.28 3.07
C HIS A 18 -0.61 6.84 3.14
N TRP A 19 0.53 6.60 3.81
CA TRP A 19 0.93 5.28 4.23
C TRP A 19 1.63 5.35 5.58
N ASP A 20 1.25 4.48 6.50
CA ASP A 20 2.05 4.17 7.68
C ASP A 20 2.07 2.68 8.01
N ASN A 21 3.09 2.24 8.73
CA ASN A 21 3.31 0.82 9.01
C ASN A 21 2.32 0.22 10.02
N ASN A 22 1.46 1.03 10.65
CA ASN A 22 0.47 0.58 11.63
C ASN A 22 -0.95 0.53 11.02
N HIS A 23 -1.34 1.54 10.25
CA HIS A 23 -2.69 1.70 9.69
C HIS A 23 -2.75 1.50 8.17
N GLY A 24 -1.60 1.32 7.50
CA GLY A 24 -1.56 1.12 6.05
C GLY A 24 -1.95 2.40 5.34
N THR A 25 -2.91 2.33 4.42
CA THR A 25 -3.37 3.50 3.66
C THR A 25 -4.38 4.37 4.41
N ASN A 26 -4.92 3.87 5.53
CA ASN A 26 -5.81 4.58 6.44
C ASN A 26 -6.99 5.27 5.73
N ILE A 27 -7.64 4.57 4.80
CA ILE A 27 -8.73 5.09 3.98
C ILE A 27 -9.97 5.34 4.86
N MET A 28 -10.41 6.60 4.90
CA MET A 28 -11.56 7.05 5.67
C MET A 28 -12.59 7.78 4.80
N GLY A 29 -13.87 7.45 4.99
CA GLY A 29 -14.99 8.06 4.26
C GLY A 29 -15.24 7.45 2.88
N ASP A 30 -16.48 7.64 2.40
CA ASP A 30 -16.97 6.96 1.20
C ASP A 30 -16.24 7.39 -0.08
N ALA A 31 -15.94 8.69 -0.21
CA ALA A 31 -15.22 9.22 -1.36
C ALA A 31 -13.81 8.61 -1.49
N ALA A 32 -13.06 8.52 -0.38
CA ALA A 32 -11.74 7.91 -0.39
C ALA A 32 -11.83 6.40 -0.64
N LYS A 33 -12.88 5.73 -0.14
CA LYS A 33 -13.12 4.31 -0.39
C LYS A 33 -13.39 4.00 -1.86
N ILE A 34 -14.12 4.86 -2.57
CA ILE A 34 -14.35 4.72 -4.02
C ILE A 34 -13.03 4.81 -4.80
N VAL A 35 -12.20 5.80 -4.50
CA VAL A 35 -10.89 5.96 -5.14
C VAL A 35 -9.98 4.77 -4.85
N TRP A 36 -9.96 4.30 -3.60
CA TRP A 36 -9.21 3.12 -3.21
C TRP A 36 -9.67 1.86 -3.95
N ASP A 37 -10.98 1.63 -4.04
CA ASP A 37 -11.55 0.47 -4.71
C ASP A 37 -11.23 0.44 -6.21
N ALA A 38 -11.30 1.60 -6.87
CA ALA A 38 -10.85 1.76 -8.24
C ALA A 38 -9.35 1.41 -8.37
N TYR A 39 -8.52 1.96 -7.48
CA TYR A 39 -7.07 1.74 -7.50
C TYR A 39 -6.69 0.27 -7.31
N ILE A 40 -7.29 -0.46 -6.35
CA ILE A 40 -6.98 -1.88 -6.12
C ILE A 40 -7.58 -2.82 -7.17
N SER A 41 -8.52 -2.34 -7.99
CA SER A 41 -9.08 -3.10 -9.11
C SER A 41 -8.15 -3.14 -10.33
N GLU A 42 -7.18 -2.21 -10.39
CA GLU A 42 -6.16 -2.18 -11.43
C GLU A 42 -5.18 -3.35 -11.27
N LYS A 43 -4.80 -3.93 -12.41
CA LYS A 43 -3.88 -5.08 -12.47
C LYS A 43 -2.50 -4.69 -11.88
N GLY A 44 -2.08 -5.41 -10.85
CA GLY A 44 -0.83 -5.20 -10.13
C GLY A 44 -1.03 -4.61 -8.73
N ASN A 45 -2.15 -3.93 -8.49
CA ASN A 45 -2.44 -3.27 -7.22
C ASN A 45 -3.23 -4.18 -6.26
N GLU A 46 -3.72 -5.34 -6.71
CA GLU A 46 -4.48 -6.28 -5.88
C GLU A 46 -3.70 -6.76 -4.64
N ALA A 47 -2.37 -6.73 -4.72
CA ALA A 47 -1.47 -7.06 -3.62
C ALA A 47 -1.61 -6.09 -2.43
N LEU A 48 -2.19 -4.89 -2.63
CA LEU A 48 -2.37 -3.88 -1.60
C LEU A 48 -3.70 -4.00 -0.84
N LYS A 49 -4.64 -4.83 -1.32
CA LYS A 49 -5.98 -5.00 -0.73
C LYS A 49 -5.96 -5.27 0.80
N PRO A 50 -5.03 -6.06 1.37
CA PRO A 50 -4.99 -6.28 2.82
C PRO A 50 -4.64 -5.02 3.64
N PHE A 51 -4.06 -3.99 3.01
CA PHE A 51 -3.46 -2.84 3.70
C PHE A 51 -4.32 -1.56 3.66
N CYS A 52 -5.59 -1.66 3.27
CA CYS A 52 -6.52 -0.53 3.23
C CYS A 52 -6.60 0.23 4.57
N ASN A 53 -6.67 -0.50 5.68
CA ASN A 53 -6.72 0.02 7.06
C ASN A 53 -5.91 -0.86 8.01
N ARG A 54 -4.84 -1.48 7.49
CA ARG A 54 -3.92 -2.32 8.24
C ARG A 54 -2.52 -2.08 7.74
N GLY A 55 -1.62 -1.73 8.63
CA GLY A 55 -0.21 -1.58 8.28
C GLY A 55 0.46 -2.91 7.95
N TRP A 56 1.75 -2.83 7.65
CA TRP A 56 2.56 -4.00 7.37
C TRP A 56 3.75 -4.06 8.32
N GLU A 57 3.60 -4.84 9.39
CA GLU A 57 4.61 -5.01 10.46
C GLU A 57 5.99 -5.43 9.92
N TYR A 58 6.02 -6.20 8.84
CA TYR A 58 7.26 -6.69 8.23
C TYR A 58 7.86 -5.73 7.20
N TYR A 59 7.23 -4.60 6.91
CA TYR A 59 7.65 -3.69 5.84
C TYR A 59 9.10 -3.23 6.02
N GLU A 60 9.48 -2.80 7.22
CA GLU A 60 10.85 -2.37 7.51
C GLU A 60 11.88 -3.50 7.40
N LYS A 61 11.49 -4.71 7.82
CA LYS A 61 12.35 -5.90 7.69
C LYS A 61 12.55 -6.26 6.21
N ILE A 62 11.49 -6.16 5.41
CA ILE A 62 11.52 -6.46 3.97
C ILE A 62 12.30 -5.39 3.19
N GLN A 63 12.20 -4.12 3.57
CA GLN A 63 12.99 -3.03 2.97
C GLN A 63 14.51 -3.29 3.13
N LYS A 64 14.93 -3.90 4.24
CA LYS A 64 16.34 -4.30 4.44
C LYS A 64 16.77 -5.49 3.58
N ILE A 65 15.82 -6.34 3.17
CA ILE A 65 16.07 -7.55 2.35
C ILE A 65 16.08 -7.22 0.85
N PHE A 66 15.30 -6.21 0.44
CA PHE A 66 15.29 -5.68 -0.93
C PHE A 66 15.82 -4.24 -0.90
N PRO A 67 17.16 -4.04 -0.84
CA PRO A 67 17.74 -2.72 -0.61
C PRO A 67 17.52 -1.72 -1.77
N SER A 68 16.92 -2.16 -2.86
CA SER A 68 16.64 -1.33 -4.03
C SER A 68 15.58 -2.01 -4.89
N GLY A 69 14.66 -1.22 -5.42
CA GLY A 69 13.86 -1.61 -6.58
C GLY A 69 14.76 -1.90 -7.77
#